data_AF-A0A7L2AT42-F1
#
_entry.id   AF-A0A7L2AT42-F1
#
_cell.length_a   1.000
_cell.length_b   1.000
_cell.length_c   1.000
_cell.angle_alpha   90.00
_cell.angle_beta   90.00
_cell.angle_gamma   90.00
#
_symmetry.space_group_name_H-M   'P 1'
#
loop_
_entity.id
_entity.type
_entity.pdbx_description
1 polymer ?
#
loop_
_entity_poly.entity_id
_entity_poly.type
_entity_poly.pdbx_seq_one_letter_code
_entity_poly.pdbx_strand_id
1 'polypeptide(L)'
;CGAAGLAELRRYLARLREAGLAPRRLHLLDAGGSALLLHPGLARQRLAAALRTHPPPFVDVSARRRCPALCGPVETETIRGHLAALLAHLEAAEATATDSVSSSEVVPTGWNLCTVVGVLLGYPAAYAFAMEEGTENCLALTPLRVFAVQASCPRIRDGLVVQIYSFSIPESLCTELKEVLDAWCDELKEAFRAQSDFVDLRISSEVVSLPAVAL
;
A
#
# COMPACT_ATOMS: atom_id res chain seq x y z
N CYS A 1 -13.90 9.22 7.26
CA CYS A 1 -14.31 9.12 5.84
C CYS A 1 -15.68 8.46 5.78
N GLY A 2 -16.64 9.07 5.07
CA GLY A 2 -18.08 8.81 5.26
C GLY A 2 -18.57 7.44 4.79
N ALA A 3 -19.64 6.97 5.43
CA ALA A 3 -20.35 5.70 5.21
C ALA A 3 -20.95 5.49 3.79
N ALA A 4 -20.63 6.34 2.82
CA ALA A 4 -21.05 6.23 1.42
C ALA A 4 -20.06 5.44 0.54
N GLY A 5 -18.86 5.12 1.04
CA GLY A 5 -17.69 4.73 0.24
C GLY A 5 -17.91 3.58 -0.74
N LEU A 6 -18.34 2.41 -0.28
CA LEU A 6 -18.36 1.21 -1.13
C LEU A 6 -19.53 1.18 -2.12
N ALA A 7 -20.73 1.58 -1.68
CA ALA A 7 -21.91 1.66 -2.56
C ALA A 7 -21.72 2.71 -3.66
N GLU A 8 -21.12 3.86 -3.32
CA GLU A 8 -20.83 4.91 -4.30
C GLU A 8 -19.72 4.50 -5.28
N LEU A 9 -18.65 3.85 -4.80
CA LEU A 9 -17.61 3.28 -5.65
C LEU A 9 -18.19 2.25 -6.63
N ARG A 10 -19.08 1.35 -6.16
CA ARG A 10 -19.77 0.39 -7.04
C ARG A 10 -20.57 1.09 -8.12
N ARG A 11 -21.35 2.11 -7.74
CA ARG A 11 -22.13 2.91 -8.70
C ARG A 11 -21.24 3.62 -9.71
N TYR A 12 -20.12 4.18 -9.27
CA TYR A 12 -19.16 4.83 -10.15
C TYR A 12 -18.53 3.85 -11.15
N LEU A 13 -18.07 2.69 -10.68
CA LEU A 13 -17.51 1.64 -11.55
C LEU A 13 -18.54 1.10 -12.55
N ALA A 14 -19.80 0.96 -12.15
CA ALA A 14 -20.88 0.58 -13.05
C ALA A 14 -21.06 1.61 -14.17
N ARG A 15 -21.07 2.91 -13.85
CA ARG A 15 -21.17 4.00 -14.84
C ARG A 15 -19.96 4.07 -15.76
N LEU A 16 -18.75 3.84 -15.25
CA LEU A 16 -17.56 3.76 -16.09
C LEU A 16 -17.68 2.63 -17.12
N ARG A 17 -18.18 1.47 -16.68
CA ARG A 17 -18.42 0.32 -17.56
C ARG A 17 -19.48 0.63 -18.62
N GLU A 18 -20.59 1.25 -18.23
CA GLU A 18 -21.65 1.71 -19.16
C GLU A 18 -21.11 2.70 -20.19
N ALA A 19 -20.14 3.54 -19.80
CA ALA A 19 -19.46 4.47 -20.69
C ALA A 19 -18.38 3.82 -21.60
N GLY A 20 -18.25 2.49 -21.58
CA GLY A 20 -17.24 1.76 -22.35
C GLY A 20 -15.83 1.83 -21.78
N LEU A 21 -15.64 2.51 -20.64
CA LEU A 21 -14.40 2.50 -19.86
C LEU A 21 -14.42 1.27 -18.95
N ALA A 22 -14.40 0.08 -19.55
CA ALA A 22 -14.40 -1.18 -18.80
C ALA A 22 -13.00 -1.44 -18.25
N PRO A 23 -12.76 -1.24 -16.94
CA PRO A 23 -11.48 -1.62 -16.37
C PRO A 23 -11.29 -3.14 -16.49
N ARG A 24 -10.02 -3.59 -16.45
CA ARG A 24 -9.67 -5.00 -16.16
C ARG A 24 -10.40 -5.47 -14.89
N ARG A 25 -10.48 -6.78 -14.66
CA ARG A 25 -11.12 -7.33 -13.44
C ARG A 25 -10.69 -6.54 -12.19
N LEU A 26 -11.64 -5.96 -11.47
CA LEU A 26 -11.41 -5.21 -10.23
C LEU A 26 -12.09 -5.92 -9.06
N HIS A 27 -11.53 -5.72 -7.86
CA HIS A 27 -12.11 -6.20 -6.62
C HIS A 27 -12.25 -5.06 -5.62
N LEU A 28 -13.44 -4.91 -5.05
CA LEU A 28 -13.71 -3.97 -3.96
C LEU A 28 -13.66 -4.73 -2.63
N LEU A 29 -12.67 -4.41 -1.80
CA LEU A 29 -12.52 -4.98 -0.48
C LEU A 29 -12.96 -3.97 0.58
N ASP A 30 -13.96 -4.31 1.38
CA ASP A 30 -14.27 -3.60 2.63
C ASP A 30 -13.36 -4.12 3.74
N ALA A 31 -12.65 -3.22 4.41
CA ALA A 31 -11.77 -3.52 5.53
C ALA A 31 -12.02 -2.52 6.66
N GLY A 32 -12.88 -2.89 7.60
CA GLY A 32 -13.14 -2.09 8.81
C GLY A 32 -13.66 -0.68 8.53
N GLY A 33 -14.52 -0.51 7.51
CA GLY A 33 -15.08 0.78 7.11
C GLY A 33 -14.22 1.56 6.11
N SER A 34 -13.11 0.99 5.65
CA SER A 34 -12.34 1.48 4.51
C SER A 34 -12.60 0.64 3.27
N ALA A 35 -12.77 1.28 2.11
CA ALA A 35 -12.97 0.59 0.84
C ALA A 35 -11.67 0.63 0.01
N LEU A 36 -11.12 -0.54 -0.30
CA LEU A 36 -9.95 -0.68 -1.16
C LEU A 36 -10.36 -1.17 -2.55
N LEU A 37 -9.92 -0.45 -3.59
CA LEU A 37 -10.09 -0.88 -4.98
C LEU A 37 -8.81 -1.59 -5.45
N LEU A 38 -8.92 -2.88 -5.73
CA LEU A 38 -7.78 -3.75 -6.01
C LEU A 38 -7.83 -4.29 -7.44
N HIS A 39 -6.66 -4.44 -8.05
CA HIS A 39 -6.48 -5.38 -9.15
C HIS A 39 -6.12 -6.75 -8.55
N PRO A 40 -7.02 -7.74 -8.53
CA PRO A 40 -6.89 -8.95 -7.71
C PRO A 40 -5.61 -9.73 -7.99
N GLY A 41 -5.23 -9.90 -9.27
CA GLY A 41 -3.97 -10.57 -9.62
C GLY A 41 -2.71 -9.84 -9.11
N LEU A 42 -2.74 -8.50 -9.08
CA LEU A 42 -1.61 -7.72 -8.57
C LEU A 42 -1.58 -7.76 -7.04
N ALA A 43 -2.74 -7.62 -6.38
CA ALA A 43 -2.87 -7.73 -4.94
C ALA A 43 -2.35 -9.09 -4.44
N ARG A 44 -2.75 -10.19 -5.08
CA ARG A 44 -2.25 -11.54 -4.76
C ARG A 44 -0.75 -11.66 -4.96
N GLN A 45 -0.21 -11.15 -6.06
CA GLN A 45 1.24 -11.16 -6.31
C GLN A 45 2.00 -10.40 -5.21
N ARG A 46 1.49 -9.25 -4.76
CA ARG A 46 2.12 -8.43 -3.71
C ARG A 46 2.03 -9.10 -2.34
N LEU A 47 0.89 -9.68 -1.98
CA LEU A 47 0.74 -10.45 -0.74
C LEU A 47 1.63 -11.70 -0.74
N ALA A 48 1.64 -12.47 -1.82
CA ALA A 48 2.51 -13.64 -1.96
C ALA A 48 3.99 -13.25 -1.87
N ALA A 49 4.39 -12.10 -2.43
CA ALA A 49 5.75 -11.59 -2.30
C ALA A 49 6.14 -11.29 -0.84
N ALA A 50 5.22 -10.72 -0.06
CA ALA A 50 5.40 -10.45 1.37
C ALA A 50 5.38 -11.73 2.25
N LEU A 51 5.03 -12.87 1.68
CA LEU A 51 5.06 -14.18 2.35
C LEU A 51 6.27 -15.04 1.95
N ARG A 52 7.15 -14.55 1.06
CA ARG A 52 8.40 -15.24 0.71
C ARG A 52 9.38 -15.27 1.87
N THR A 53 10.47 -16.04 1.70
CA THR A 53 11.54 -16.19 2.70
C THR A 53 12.19 -14.86 3.10
N HIS A 54 12.26 -13.92 2.17
CA HIS A 54 12.77 -12.57 2.39
C HIS A 54 11.68 -11.55 2.05
N PRO A 55 10.76 -11.26 3.00
CA PRO A 55 9.72 -10.29 2.77
C PRO A 55 10.28 -8.85 2.89
N PRO A 56 9.58 -7.84 2.35
CA PRO A 56 9.84 -6.46 2.71
C PRO A 56 9.79 -6.28 4.24
N PRO A 57 10.70 -5.49 4.83
CA PRO A 57 10.75 -5.28 6.26
C PRO A 57 9.52 -4.53 6.77
N PHE A 58 9.08 -4.91 7.97
CA PHE A 58 8.06 -4.17 8.72
C PHE A 58 8.72 -3.25 9.74
N VAL A 59 8.21 -2.04 9.84
CA VAL A 59 8.70 -1.02 10.78
C VAL A 59 7.69 -0.85 11.88
N ASP A 60 8.06 -1.23 13.10
CA ASP A 60 7.27 -1.02 14.30
C ASP A 60 7.30 0.47 14.68
N VAL A 61 6.13 1.11 14.57
CA VAL A 61 5.88 2.52 14.87
C VAL A 61 4.94 2.70 16.05
N SER A 62 4.74 1.65 16.85
CA SER A 62 3.81 1.65 17.99
C SER A 62 4.07 2.81 18.95
N ALA A 63 3.01 3.43 19.47
CA ALA A 63 3.09 4.62 20.33
C ALA A 63 3.93 4.42 21.60
N ARG A 64 4.01 3.18 22.12
CA ARG A 64 4.82 2.85 23.30
C ARG A 64 6.33 2.94 23.05
N ARG A 65 6.77 2.97 21.79
CA ARG A 65 8.19 3.04 21.45
C ARG A 65 8.71 4.45 21.62
N ARG A 66 9.98 4.56 22.05
CA ARG A 66 10.72 5.82 22.03
C ARG A 66 11.18 6.22 20.63
N CYS A 67 11.40 5.24 19.76
CA CYS A 67 11.81 5.43 18.38
C CYS A 67 11.31 4.26 17.52
N PRO A 68 11.05 4.51 16.22
CA PRO A 68 10.67 3.44 15.30
C PRO A 68 11.82 2.46 15.10
N ALA A 69 11.49 1.19 14.89
CA ALA A 69 12.47 0.14 14.70
C ALA A 69 11.94 -0.94 13.75
N LEU A 70 12.81 -1.81 13.26
CA LEU A 70 12.37 -3.00 12.53
C LEU A 70 11.62 -3.95 13.47
N CYS A 71 10.54 -4.56 12.98
CA CYS A 71 9.81 -5.60 13.69
C CYS A 71 10.73 -6.82 13.96
N GLY A 72 10.55 -7.44 15.13
CA GLY A 72 11.21 -8.70 15.45
C GLY A 72 10.58 -9.90 14.72
N PRO A 73 11.13 -11.10 14.92
CA PRO A 73 10.63 -12.32 14.26
C PRO A 73 9.19 -12.66 14.64
N VAL A 74 8.80 -12.44 15.90
CA VAL A 74 7.45 -12.78 16.41
C VAL A 74 6.39 -11.85 15.82
N GLU A 75 6.67 -10.54 15.81
CA GLU A 75 5.78 -9.55 15.22
C GLU A 75 5.66 -9.76 13.71
N THR A 76 6.79 -10.03 13.05
CA THR A 76 6.84 -10.32 11.62
C THR A 76 5.99 -11.53 11.27
N GLU A 77 6.07 -12.61 12.05
CA GLU A 77 5.27 -13.82 11.78
C GLU A 77 3.77 -13.59 12.01
N THR A 78 3.42 -12.77 12.99
CA THR A 78 2.03 -12.37 13.23
C THR A 78 1.47 -11.59 12.04
N ILE A 79 2.22 -10.59 11.55
CA ILE A 79 1.86 -9.83 10.35
C ILE A 79 1.71 -10.77 9.14
N ARG A 80 2.65 -11.71 8.95
CA ARG A 80 2.58 -12.70 7.87
C ARG A 80 1.33 -13.58 7.97
N GLY A 81 0.93 -13.99 9.17
CA GLY A 81 -0.33 -14.70 9.40
C GLY A 81 -1.55 -13.92 8.90
N HIS A 82 -1.61 -12.61 9.17
CA HIS A 82 -2.67 -11.74 8.66
C HIS A 82 -2.63 -11.57 7.14
N LEU A 83 -1.44 -11.40 6.56
CA LEU A 83 -1.27 -11.31 5.10
C LEU A 83 -1.66 -12.61 4.39
N ALA A 84 -1.36 -13.76 4.99
CA ALA A 84 -1.74 -15.07 4.48
C ALA A 84 -3.27 -15.27 4.50
N ALA A 85 -3.93 -14.88 5.59
CA ALA A 85 -5.39 -14.91 5.68
C ALA A 85 -6.03 -14.02 4.62
N LEU A 86 -5.50 -12.81 4.40
CA LEU A 86 -5.99 -11.91 3.36
C LEU A 86 -5.75 -12.47 1.95
N LEU A 87 -4.60 -13.08 1.70
CA LEU A 87 -4.32 -13.74 0.41
C LEU A 87 -5.33 -14.85 0.13
N ALA A 88 -5.56 -15.75 1.09
CA ALA A 88 -6.53 -16.84 0.96
C ALA A 88 -7.96 -16.31 0.72
N HIS A 89 -8.32 -15.22 1.40
CA HIS A 89 -9.61 -14.55 1.19
C HIS A 89 -9.76 -14.02 -0.23
N LEU A 90 -8.74 -13.32 -0.76
CA LEU A 90 -8.77 -12.80 -2.13
C LEU A 90 -8.80 -13.92 -3.18
N GLU A 91 -8.12 -15.04 -2.93
CA GLU A 91 -8.17 -16.21 -3.81
C GLU A 91 -9.56 -16.83 -3.85
N ALA A 92 -10.22 -16.99 -2.70
CA ALA A 92 -11.60 -17.49 -2.62
C ALA A 92 -12.59 -16.52 -3.28
N ALA A 93 -12.42 -15.21 -3.07
CA ALA A 93 -13.25 -14.19 -3.69
C ALA A 93 -13.09 -14.14 -5.22
N GLU A 94 -11.88 -14.37 -5.74
CA GLU A 94 -11.64 -14.44 -7.18
C GLU A 94 -12.22 -15.72 -7.81
N ALA A 95 -12.11 -16.85 -7.14
CA ALA A 95 -12.65 -18.13 -7.61
C ALA A 95 -14.18 -18.11 -7.77
N THR A 96 -14.87 -17.30 -6.96
CA THR A 96 -16.33 -17.14 -6.99
C THR A 96 -16.80 -15.98 -7.86
N ALA A 97 -15.88 -15.14 -8.37
CA ALA A 97 -16.22 -13.95 -9.13
C ALA A 97 -16.59 -14.25 -10.59
N THR A 98 -17.88 -14.10 -10.89
CA THR A 98 -18.44 -14.17 -12.25
C THR A 98 -18.39 -12.83 -12.98
N ASP A 99 -18.45 -11.72 -12.24
CA ASP A 99 -18.49 -10.37 -12.78
C ASP A 99 -17.10 -9.74 -12.97
N SER A 100 -17.04 -8.69 -13.80
CA SER A 100 -15.84 -7.87 -13.99
C SER A 100 -15.44 -7.07 -12.75
N VAL A 101 -16.38 -6.84 -11.84
CA VAL A 101 -16.15 -6.17 -10.55
C VAL A 101 -16.75 -7.04 -9.46
N SER A 102 -15.90 -7.61 -8.61
CA SER A 102 -16.34 -8.37 -7.43
C SER A 102 -16.19 -7.55 -6.16
N SER A 103 -16.86 -7.97 -5.08
CA SER A 103 -16.76 -7.31 -3.78
C SER A 103 -16.71 -8.32 -2.65
N SER A 104 -15.93 -8.04 -1.61
CA SER A 104 -15.89 -8.84 -0.38
C SER A 104 -15.61 -7.96 0.83
N GLU A 105 -15.73 -8.53 2.02
CA GLU A 105 -15.49 -7.86 3.29
C GLU A 105 -14.53 -8.69 4.14
N VAL A 106 -13.63 -8.01 4.84
CA VAL A 106 -12.74 -8.59 5.85
C VAL A 106 -12.80 -7.71 7.09
N VAL A 107 -12.92 -8.35 8.26
CA VAL A 107 -12.82 -7.66 9.54
C VAL A 107 -11.34 -7.64 9.94
N PRO A 108 -10.69 -6.45 10.05
CA PRO A 108 -9.30 -6.37 10.48
C PRO A 108 -9.22 -6.63 11.99
N THR A 109 -8.98 -7.88 12.38
CA THR A 109 -8.72 -8.27 13.78
C THR A 109 -7.23 -8.44 14.02
N GLY A 110 -6.64 -7.60 14.85
CA GLY A 110 -5.22 -7.72 15.25
C GLY A 110 -4.19 -7.17 14.26
N TRP A 111 -4.61 -6.56 13.14
CA TRP A 111 -3.70 -5.92 12.18
C TRP A 111 -4.21 -4.55 11.75
N ASN A 112 -3.28 -3.61 11.54
CA ASN A 112 -3.60 -2.26 11.07
C ASN A 112 -3.68 -2.20 9.54
N LEU A 113 -4.61 -1.39 9.03
CA LEU A 113 -4.82 -1.22 7.59
C LEU A 113 -3.59 -0.64 6.89
N CYS A 114 -2.78 0.17 7.59
CA CYS A 114 -1.59 0.82 7.05
C CYS A 114 -0.54 -0.21 6.59
N THR A 115 -0.34 -1.28 7.37
CA THR A 115 0.57 -2.38 7.01
C THR A 115 0.14 -3.03 5.69
N VAL A 116 -1.14 -3.39 5.59
CA VAL A 116 -1.68 -4.05 4.39
C VAL A 116 -1.69 -3.14 3.19
N VAL A 117 -2.09 -1.88 3.36
CA VAL A 117 -2.04 -0.90 2.26
C VAL A 117 -0.61 -0.71 1.78
N GLY A 118 0.37 -0.59 2.68
CA GLY A 118 1.79 -0.51 2.30
C GLY A 118 2.25 -1.71 1.47
N VAL A 119 1.88 -2.93 1.88
CA VAL A 119 2.19 -4.16 1.14
C VAL A 119 1.49 -4.19 -0.23
N LEU A 120 0.20 -3.86 -0.28
CA LEU A 120 -0.59 -3.87 -1.51
C LEU A 120 -0.11 -2.82 -2.52
N LEU A 121 0.34 -1.65 -2.05
CA LEU A 121 0.95 -0.61 -2.88
C LEU A 121 2.37 -1.00 -3.34
N GLY A 122 2.97 -2.03 -2.73
CA GLY A 122 4.31 -2.49 -3.05
C GLY A 122 5.40 -1.55 -2.54
N TYR A 123 5.19 -0.94 -1.37
CA TYR A 123 6.22 -0.14 -0.72
C TYR A 123 7.41 -1.00 -0.27
N PRO A 124 8.62 -0.42 -0.25
CA PRO A 124 9.83 -1.14 0.15
C PRO A 124 9.84 -1.52 1.63
N ALA A 125 9.06 -0.82 2.45
CA ALA A 125 8.81 -1.15 3.85
C ALA A 125 7.38 -0.76 4.22
N ALA A 126 6.79 -1.46 5.18
CA ALA A 126 5.43 -1.17 5.66
C ALA A 126 5.45 -0.90 7.17
N TYR A 127 4.72 0.13 7.60
CA TYR A 127 4.57 0.43 9.02
C TYR A 127 3.65 -0.58 9.69
N ALA A 128 3.98 -0.92 10.93
CA ALA A 128 3.23 -1.83 11.78
C ALA A 128 3.04 -1.21 13.16
N PHE A 129 1.84 -1.32 13.69
CA PHE A 129 1.45 -0.97 15.05
C PHE A 129 0.20 -1.76 15.44
N ALA A 130 0.01 -1.98 16.73
CA ALA A 130 -1.17 -2.66 17.26
C ALA A 130 -2.38 -1.69 17.27
N MET A 131 -3.48 -2.08 16.62
CA MET A 131 -4.71 -1.25 16.61
C MET A 131 -5.38 -1.15 17.98
N GLU A 132 -5.14 -2.13 18.85
CA GLU A 132 -5.64 -2.17 20.22
C GLU A 132 -5.11 -1.00 21.07
N GLU A 133 -3.99 -0.39 20.65
CA GLU A 133 -3.33 0.72 21.32
C GLU A 133 -3.77 2.09 20.79
N GLY A 134 -4.70 2.11 19.83
CA GLY A 134 -5.18 3.32 19.16
C GLY A 134 -4.47 3.59 17.83
N THR A 135 -4.69 4.79 17.29
CA THR A 135 -4.08 5.27 16.03
C THR A 135 -2.84 6.13 16.25
N GLU A 136 -2.39 6.27 17.51
CA GLU A 136 -1.18 7.00 17.85
C GLU A 136 0.06 6.21 17.42
N ASN A 137 1.14 6.93 17.12
CA ASN A 137 2.42 6.34 16.70
C ASN A 137 3.60 7.14 17.24
N CYS A 138 4.78 6.54 17.24
CA CYS A 138 6.00 7.16 17.75
C CYS A 138 6.69 8.12 16.76
N LEU A 139 6.03 8.50 15.65
CA LEU A 139 6.67 9.28 14.57
C LEU A 139 6.62 10.79 14.80
N ALA A 140 5.92 11.27 15.83
CA ALA A 140 5.89 12.69 16.17
C ALA A 140 7.32 13.22 16.40
N LEU A 141 7.67 14.30 15.70
CA LEU A 141 8.99 14.92 15.69
C LEU A 141 10.16 13.98 15.33
N THR A 142 9.85 12.80 14.79
CA THR A 142 10.86 11.88 14.25
C THR A 142 11.22 12.33 12.84
N PRO A 143 12.51 12.45 12.49
CA PRO A 143 12.92 12.69 11.12
C PRO A 143 12.49 11.53 10.21
N LEU A 144 11.73 11.85 9.17
CA LEU A 144 11.24 10.91 8.17
C LEU A 144 11.85 11.27 6.82
N ARG A 145 12.41 10.26 6.14
CA ARG A 145 12.75 10.38 4.73
C ARG A 145 11.51 10.11 3.91
N VAL A 146 10.99 11.15 3.27
CA VAL A 146 9.86 11.07 2.35
C VAL A 146 10.41 10.82 0.95
N PHE A 147 9.93 9.77 0.31
CA PHE A 147 10.20 9.45 -1.08
C PHE A 147 8.99 9.84 -1.93
N ALA A 148 9.23 10.64 -2.96
CA ALA A 148 8.22 11.03 -3.93
C ALA A 148 8.62 10.53 -5.32
N VAL A 149 7.69 9.83 -5.96
CA VAL A 149 7.83 9.37 -7.35
C VAL A 149 6.84 10.10 -8.22
N GLN A 150 7.35 10.80 -9.21
CA GLN A 150 6.59 11.62 -10.12
C GLN A 150 6.82 11.18 -11.55
N ALA A 151 5.81 11.33 -12.39
CA ALA A 151 5.94 11.13 -13.83
C ALA A 151 4.94 12.03 -14.57
N SER A 152 5.27 12.37 -15.81
CA SER A 152 4.40 13.13 -16.71
C SER A 152 3.47 12.17 -17.46
N CYS A 153 2.19 12.52 -17.62
CA CYS A 153 1.28 11.80 -18.50
C CYS A 153 1.01 12.64 -19.77
N PRO A 154 1.66 12.35 -20.91
CA PRO A 154 1.52 13.17 -22.13
C PRO A 154 0.09 13.16 -22.71
N ARG A 155 -0.70 12.15 -22.36
CA ARG A 155 -2.08 11.97 -22.82
C ARG A 155 -3.07 12.89 -22.10
N ILE A 156 -2.65 13.50 -20.99
CA ILE A 156 -3.44 14.46 -20.22
C ILE A 156 -2.95 15.88 -20.56
N ARG A 157 -3.89 16.81 -20.65
CA ARG A 157 -3.65 18.21 -21.02
C ARG A 157 -2.44 18.79 -20.27
N ASP A 158 -1.59 19.51 -21.00
CA ASP A 158 -0.38 20.18 -20.52
C ASP A 158 0.71 19.24 -19.95
N GLY A 159 0.65 17.93 -20.27
CA GLY A 159 1.66 16.97 -19.83
C GLY A 159 1.67 16.81 -18.30
N LEU A 160 0.49 16.68 -17.71
CA LEU A 160 0.27 16.64 -16.25
C LEU A 160 1.32 15.78 -15.54
N VAL A 161 2.08 16.41 -14.64
CA VAL A 161 2.98 15.70 -13.73
C VAL A 161 2.16 15.19 -12.55
N VAL A 162 2.11 13.87 -12.40
CA VAL A 162 1.42 13.20 -11.30
C VAL A 162 2.41 12.61 -10.32
N GLN A 163 2.09 12.67 -9.04
CA GLN A 163 2.79 11.90 -8.01
C GLN A 163 2.16 10.51 -7.93
N ILE A 164 2.91 9.50 -8.41
CA ILE A 164 2.45 8.11 -8.47
C ILE A 164 2.64 7.43 -7.11
N TYR A 165 3.77 7.69 -6.46
CA TYR A 165 4.07 7.16 -5.12
C TYR A 165 4.50 8.27 -4.18
N SER A 166 4.08 8.13 -2.92
CA SER A 166 4.55 8.95 -1.80
C SER A 166 4.53 8.08 -0.57
N PHE A 167 5.70 7.79 -0.03
CA PHE A 167 5.83 7.05 1.21
C PHE A 167 6.98 7.65 2.04
N SER A 168 7.03 7.29 3.32
CA SER A 168 8.11 7.72 4.17
C SER A 168 8.67 6.55 4.97
N ILE A 169 9.93 6.66 5.37
CA ILE A 169 10.55 5.77 6.34
C ILE A 169 11.24 6.62 7.42
N PRO A 170 11.42 6.09 8.64
CA PRO A 170 12.27 6.75 9.62
C PRO A 170 13.68 6.95 9.07
N GLU A 171 14.21 8.17 9.17
CA GLU A 171 15.57 8.49 8.72
C GLU A 171 16.60 7.61 9.42
N SER A 172 16.35 7.27 10.69
CA SER A 172 17.20 6.38 11.50
C SER A 172 17.32 4.95 10.97
N LEU A 173 16.43 4.52 10.05
CA LEU A 173 16.45 3.19 9.46
C LEU A 173 16.89 3.21 7.99
N CYS A 174 17.29 4.36 7.44
CA CYS A 174 17.64 4.48 6.03
C CYS A 174 18.83 3.61 5.63
N THR A 175 19.81 3.45 6.53
CA THR A 175 20.99 2.61 6.27
C THR A 175 20.62 1.14 6.23
N GLU A 176 19.82 0.69 7.20
CA GLU A 176 19.33 -0.69 7.31
C GLU A 176 18.41 -1.07 6.15
N LEU A 177 17.62 -0.11 5.65
CA LEU A 177 16.68 -0.30 4.55
C LEU A 177 17.29 -0.06 3.16
N LYS A 178 18.57 0.35 3.08
CA LYS A 178 19.20 0.81 1.84
C LYS A 178 19.08 -0.19 0.70
N GLU A 179 19.42 -1.46 0.95
CA GLU A 179 19.40 -2.50 -0.10
C GLU A 179 17.99 -2.72 -0.65
N VAL A 180 16.98 -2.72 0.23
CA VAL A 180 15.57 -2.91 -0.17
C VAL A 180 15.05 -1.68 -0.93
N LEU A 181 15.45 -0.47 -0.50
CA LEU A 181 15.12 0.77 -1.20
C LEU A 181 15.74 0.84 -2.59
N ASP A 182 17.01 0.47 -2.73
CA ASP A 182 17.72 0.47 -4.00
C ASP A 182 17.08 -0.55 -4.96
N ALA A 183 16.81 -1.77 -4.48
CA ALA A 183 16.12 -2.81 -5.26
C ALA A 183 14.72 -2.36 -5.70
N TRP A 184 13.94 -1.77 -4.78
CA TRP A 184 12.62 -1.22 -5.10
C TRP A 184 12.68 -0.11 -6.15
N CYS A 185 13.68 0.79 -6.06
CA CYS A 185 13.87 1.84 -7.05
C CYS A 185 14.16 1.27 -8.44
N ASP A 186 14.96 0.20 -8.52
CA ASP A 186 15.31 -0.44 -9.78
C ASP A 186 14.13 -1.22 -10.36
N GLU A 187 13.40 -1.98 -9.54
CA GLU A 187 12.14 -2.63 -9.94
C GLU A 187 11.12 -1.61 -10.47
N LEU A 188 11.01 -0.45 -9.82
CA LEU A 188 10.12 0.62 -10.24
C LEU A 188 10.53 1.21 -11.60
N LYS A 189 11.83 1.45 -11.82
CA LYS A 189 12.34 1.93 -13.11
C LYS A 189 12.09 0.92 -14.22
N GLU A 190 12.28 -0.37 -13.96
CA GLU A 190 12.00 -1.44 -14.92
C GLU A 190 10.51 -1.52 -15.26
N ALA A 191 9.64 -1.53 -14.23
CA ALA A 191 8.19 -1.52 -14.44
C ALA A 191 7.73 -0.27 -15.21
N PHE A 192 8.35 0.88 -14.94
CA PHE A 192 8.07 2.11 -15.66
C PHE A 192 8.51 2.06 -17.13
N ARG A 193 9.62 1.39 -17.46
CA ARG A 193 10.08 1.19 -18.85
C ARG A 193 9.17 0.25 -19.64
N ALA A 194 8.44 -0.63 -18.97
CA ALA A 194 7.52 -1.58 -19.59
C ALA A 194 6.16 -0.97 -20.00
N GLN A 195 5.92 0.31 -19.69
CA GLN A 195 4.69 1.03 -20.03
C GLN A 195 4.99 2.30 -20.85
N SER A 196 3.97 2.87 -21.51
CA SER A 196 4.11 4.06 -22.37
C SER A 196 3.10 5.18 -22.07
N ASP A 197 2.27 5.02 -21.04
CA ASP A 197 1.28 6.03 -20.63
C ASP A 197 1.90 7.18 -19.83
N PHE A 198 3.01 6.91 -19.13
CA PHE A 198 3.79 7.87 -18.35
C PHE A 198 5.23 7.97 -18.86
N VAL A 199 5.79 9.18 -18.80
CA VAL A 199 7.17 9.51 -19.18
C VAL A 199 7.85 10.34 -18.08
N ASP A 200 9.16 10.58 -18.22
CA ASP A 200 9.93 11.45 -17.31
C ASP A 200 9.85 11.05 -15.82
N LEU A 201 10.06 9.75 -15.54
CA LEU A 201 10.10 9.25 -14.16
C LEU A 201 11.16 10.00 -13.34
N ARG A 202 10.71 10.61 -12.24
CA ARG A 202 11.55 11.26 -11.25
C ARG A 202 11.32 10.62 -9.89
N ILE A 203 12.39 10.12 -9.30
CA ILE A 203 12.41 9.65 -7.91
C ILE A 203 13.22 10.68 -7.11
N SER A 204 12.61 11.23 -6.07
CA SER A 204 13.23 12.22 -5.19
C SER A 204 12.99 11.85 -3.73
N SER A 205 13.86 12.35 -2.84
CA SER A 205 13.65 12.19 -1.41
C SER A 205 14.07 13.43 -0.64
N GLU A 206 13.37 13.71 0.44
CA GLU A 206 13.68 14.79 1.39
C GLU A 206 13.48 14.29 2.82
N VAL A 207 14.11 14.97 3.79
CA VAL A 207 13.94 14.66 5.21
C VAL A 207 13.04 15.72 5.84
N VAL A 208 11.97 15.29 6.48
CA VAL A 208 11.00 16.15 7.15
C VAL A 208 10.81 15.73 8.60
N SER A 209 10.41 16.66 9.46
CA SER A 209 9.99 16.38 10.83
C SER A 209 8.66 17.06 11.06
N LEU A 210 7.63 16.28 11.35
CA LEU A 210 6.26 16.76 11.52
C LEU A 210 5.86 16.65 13.01
N PRO A 211 5.06 17.60 13.52
CA PRO A 211 4.60 17.57 14.91
C PRO A 211 3.69 16.37 15.20
N ALA A 212 2.99 15.87 14.17
CA ALA A 212 2.18 14.67 14.22
C ALA A 212 2.17 14.01 12.83
N VAL A 213 2.03 12.68 12.82
CA VAL A 213 1.94 11.87 11.61
C VAL A 213 0.68 11.03 11.72
N ALA A 214 -0.24 11.18 10.78
CA ALA A 214 -1.44 10.34 10.67
C ALA A 214 -1.15 9.16 9.74
N LEU A 215 -1.56 7.97 10.16
CA LEU A 215 -1.42 6.72 9.42
C LEU A 215 -2.79 6.14 9.10
#